data_AF-A0A316AQD6-F1
#
_entry.id   AF-A0A316AQD6-F1
#
_cell.length_a   1.000
_cell.length_b   1.000
_cell.length_c   1.000
_cell.angle_alpha   90.00
_cell.angle_beta   90.00
_cell.angle_gamma   90.00
#
_symmetry.space_group_name_H-M   'P 1'
#
loop_
_entity.id
_entity.type
_entity.pdbx_description
1 polymer ?
#
loop_
_entity_poly.entity_id
_entity_poly.type
_entity_poly.pdbx_seq_one_letter_code
_entity_poly.pdbx_strand_id
1 'polypeptide(L)'
;MKKTSRYLLPLIACLSLVYLSCDKSATAAVDPEITEADVPAVFSKIYGATSITSDGTYVTIKTNGVPDHKSIYQSASSGLYEDFSGSTFGGYQFIKNPNTIATQSLTFKIPIEPKVASSHAATPLGAIGVALNGVPFYNQYAGPNQPLTNEVMSFDQYWGHPQQSGQYHYHVEPLYLTQVKASRSALLGFLLDGFPVYGPEENGAEVSNDALDAYHGHSHATADYPEGIYHYHITDADPYLNGSGFYGTAGTVSR
;
A
#
# COMPACT_ATOMS: atom_id res chain seq x y z
N MET A 1 -60.17 64.15 18.12
CA MET A 1 -60.81 62.93 17.60
C MET A 1 -59.76 61.84 17.40
N LYS A 2 -60.07 60.63 17.86
CA LYS A 2 -59.35 59.34 17.80
C LYS A 2 -58.27 59.03 18.86
N LYS A 3 -58.49 57.84 19.45
CA LYS A 3 -57.64 56.95 20.28
C LYS A 3 -57.52 57.38 21.74
N THR A 4 -57.75 56.53 22.75
CA THR A 4 -57.46 55.08 22.90
C THR A 4 -58.40 54.45 23.95
N SER A 5 -58.92 53.24 23.72
CA SER A 5 -59.57 52.42 24.77
C SER A 5 -58.66 51.25 25.14
N ARG A 6 -58.47 51.04 26.44
CA ARG A 6 -57.69 49.98 27.08
C ARG A 6 -58.60 48.77 27.33
N TYR A 7 -58.13 47.57 27.03
CA TYR A 7 -58.73 46.31 27.50
C TYR A 7 -57.71 45.48 28.28
N LEU A 8 -58.24 44.70 29.22
CA LEU A 8 -57.67 44.13 30.42
C LEU A 8 -57.78 42.59 30.37
N LEU A 9 -56.95 41.88 31.17
CA LEU A 9 -57.00 40.45 31.59
C LEU A 9 -56.46 39.35 30.63
N PRO A 10 -56.08 38.15 31.15
CA PRO A 10 -55.36 37.85 32.40
C PRO A 10 -54.26 36.75 32.29
N LEU A 11 -53.55 36.57 33.39
CA LEU A 11 -52.47 35.62 33.68
C LEU A 11 -53.01 34.18 33.85
N ILE A 12 -52.43 33.18 33.14
CA ILE A 12 -52.72 31.75 33.31
C ILE A 12 -51.52 31.07 33.97
N ALA A 13 -51.74 30.47 35.14
CA ALA A 13 -50.75 29.68 35.89
C ALA A 13 -50.69 28.24 35.34
N CYS A 14 -49.49 27.76 35.02
CA CYS A 14 -49.23 26.37 34.62
C CYS A 14 -48.96 25.48 35.85
N LEU A 15 -49.68 24.36 35.91
CA LEU A 15 -49.60 23.31 36.93
C LEU A 15 -48.60 22.23 36.49
N SER A 16 -47.57 21.97 37.28
CA SER A 16 -46.56 20.93 37.02
C SER A 16 -46.99 19.59 37.63
N LEU A 17 -47.11 18.54 36.81
CA LEU A 17 -47.24 17.15 37.27
C LEU A 17 -45.89 16.43 37.14
N VAL A 18 -45.41 15.88 38.25
CA VAL A 18 -44.23 15.01 38.32
C VAL A 18 -44.72 13.56 38.34
N TYR A 19 -44.27 12.74 37.39
CA TYR A 19 -44.37 11.29 37.46
C TYR A 19 -42.96 10.70 37.62
N LEU A 20 -42.73 10.03 38.75
CA LEU A 20 -41.60 9.13 38.99
C LEU A 20 -41.94 7.76 38.41
N SER A 21 -41.06 7.20 37.59
CA SER A 21 -41.04 5.77 37.28
C SER A 21 -39.59 5.27 37.36
N CYS A 22 -39.36 4.27 38.21
CA CYS A 22 -38.10 3.55 38.36
C CYS A 22 -37.90 2.61 37.17
N ASP A 23 -36.65 2.43 36.72
CA ASP A 23 -36.25 1.19 36.07
C ASP A 23 -34.81 0.79 36.38
N LYS A 24 -34.61 -0.51 36.39
CA LYS A 24 -33.51 -1.30 36.99
C LYS A 24 -32.10 -0.89 36.55
N SER A 25 -31.17 -0.85 37.52
CA SER A 25 -29.74 -0.86 37.26
C SER A 25 -29.32 -2.14 36.52
N ALA A 26 -29.07 -2.01 35.23
CA ALA A 26 -28.14 -2.86 34.51
C ALA A 26 -26.89 -2.03 34.24
N THR A 27 -25.77 -2.40 34.86
CA THR A 27 -24.45 -1.89 34.48
C THR A 27 -24.19 -2.39 33.06
N ALA A 28 -24.41 -1.53 32.07
CA ALA A 28 -23.99 -1.79 30.70
C ALA A 28 -22.46 -1.93 30.73
N ALA A 29 -21.97 -3.11 30.36
CA ALA A 29 -20.56 -3.26 30.00
C ALA A 29 -20.32 -2.32 28.82
N VAL A 30 -19.47 -1.33 29.03
CA VAL A 30 -18.96 -0.49 27.95
C VAL A 30 -18.07 -1.40 27.13
N ASP A 31 -18.57 -1.85 25.99
CA ASP A 31 -17.74 -2.38 24.91
C ASP A 31 -16.70 -1.30 24.60
N PRO A 32 -15.38 -1.58 24.60
CA PRO A 32 -14.42 -0.56 24.22
C PRO A 32 -14.75 -0.16 22.78
N GLU A 33 -15.27 1.06 22.64
CA GLU A 33 -15.41 1.74 21.36
C GLU A 33 -14.02 1.78 20.74
N ILE A 34 -13.76 0.89 19.78
CA ILE A 34 -12.56 0.94 18.95
C ILE A 34 -12.71 2.22 18.14
N THR A 35 -12.21 3.33 18.67
CA THR A 35 -12.02 4.53 17.87
C THR A 35 -10.99 4.16 16.80
N GLU A 36 -11.39 4.16 15.52
CA GLU A 36 -10.42 4.11 14.42
C GLU A 36 -9.34 5.15 14.73
N ALA A 37 -8.10 4.69 14.87
CA ALA A 37 -6.98 5.61 14.96
C ALA A 37 -6.74 6.24 13.59
N ASP A 38 -6.27 7.49 13.56
CA ASP A 38 -5.98 8.14 12.30
C ASP A 38 -4.92 7.36 11.50
N VAL A 39 -5.16 7.20 10.19
CA VAL A 39 -4.18 6.60 9.28
C VAL A 39 -3.03 7.60 9.08
N PRO A 40 -1.76 7.22 9.33
CA PRO A 40 -0.63 8.10 9.06
C PRO A 40 -0.61 8.55 7.59
N ALA A 41 -0.43 9.84 7.36
CA ALA A 41 -0.62 10.48 6.05
C ALA A 41 0.22 9.85 4.92
N VAL A 42 1.39 9.27 5.24
CA VAL A 42 2.25 8.60 4.26
C VAL A 42 1.58 7.37 3.63
N PHE A 43 0.77 6.62 4.39
CA PHE A 43 0.06 5.45 3.86
C PHE A 43 -1.10 5.85 2.94
N SER A 44 -1.67 7.05 3.12
CA SER A 44 -2.68 7.60 2.21
C SER A 44 -2.15 7.87 0.80
N LYS A 45 -0.83 7.80 0.57
CA LYS A 45 -0.21 7.88 -0.76
C LYS A 45 -0.45 6.62 -1.60
N ILE A 46 -0.88 5.51 -0.99
CA ILE A 46 -1.25 4.28 -1.70
C ILE A 46 -2.61 4.48 -2.38
N TYR A 47 -2.61 5.23 -3.47
CA TYR A 47 -3.81 5.62 -4.20
C TYR A 47 -4.55 4.44 -4.86
N GLY A 48 -3.88 3.30 -5.05
CA GLY A 48 -4.52 2.07 -5.54
C GLY A 48 -5.13 1.19 -4.46
N ALA A 49 -5.16 1.65 -3.20
CA ALA A 49 -5.91 1.00 -2.15
C ALA A 49 -7.43 1.21 -2.33
N THR A 50 -8.21 0.16 -2.12
CA THR A 50 -9.67 0.26 -2.03
C THR A 50 -10.14 0.67 -0.63
N SER A 51 -9.29 0.47 0.39
CA SER A 51 -9.52 0.92 1.77
C SER A 51 -8.19 0.95 2.52
N ILE A 52 -8.02 1.96 3.37
CA ILE A 52 -6.90 2.05 4.31
C ILE A 52 -7.50 2.42 5.68
N THR A 53 -7.24 1.57 6.68
CA THR A 53 -7.68 1.80 8.06
C THR A 53 -6.54 1.55 9.03
N SER A 54 -6.67 1.99 10.28
CA SER A 54 -5.63 1.85 11.31
C SER A 54 -6.24 1.40 12.64
N ASP A 55 -5.54 0.48 13.31
CA ASP A 55 -5.84 0.08 14.70
C ASP A 55 -4.89 0.76 15.71
N GLY A 56 -4.11 1.75 15.26
CA GLY A 56 -3.10 2.47 16.05
C GLY A 56 -1.75 1.73 16.18
N THR A 57 -1.70 0.44 15.83
CA THR A 57 -0.44 -0.35 15.78
C THR A 57 -0.07 -0.71 14.35
N TYR A 58 -1.07 -1.10 13.56
CA TYR A 58 -0.95 -1.50 12.17
C TYR A 58 -1.89 -0.67 11.31
N VAL A 59 -1.45 -0.43 10.08
CA VAL A 59 -2.31 0.01 8.99
C VAL A 59 -2.77 -1.22 8.21
N THR A 60 -4.06 -1.29 7.94
CA THR A 60 -4.69 -2.33 7.10
C THR A 60 -5.01 -1.72 5.75
N ILE A 61 -4.36 -2.22 4.70
CA ILE A 61 -4.49 -1.74 3.32
C ILE A 61 -5.16 -2.84 2.50
N LYS A 62 -6.33 -2.54 1.93
CA LYS A 62 -7.01 -3.44 0.99
C LYS A 62 -6.81 -2.95 -0.44
N THR A 63 -6.60 -3.86 -1.37
CA THR A 63 -6.44 -3.53 -2.80
C THR A 63 -6.88 -4.69 -3.69
N ASN A 64 -7.24 -4.37 -4.93
CA ASN A 64 -7.53 -5.36 -5.95
C ASN A 64 -6.27 -5.89 -6.67
N GLY A 65 -5.10 -5.28 -6.45
CA GLY A 65 -3.83 -5.71 -7.03
C GLY A 65 -3.74 -5.58 -8.56
N VAL A 66 -4.62 -4.79 -9.20
CA VAL A 66 -4.64 -4.60 -10.65
C VAL A 66 -3.90 -3.30 -11.00
N PRO A 67 -3.01 -3.29 -12.01
CA PRO A 67 -2.31 -2.07 -12.41
C PRO A 67 -3.27 -1.03 -13.00
N ASP A 68 -2.96 0.25 -12.77
CA ASP A 68 -3.68 1.42 -13.28
C ASP A 68 -3.15 1.92 -14.63
N HIS A 69 -2.46 1.04 -15.36
CA HIS A 69 -1.88 1.29 -16.66
C HIS A 69 -2.29 0.20 -17.65
N LYS A 70 -1.97 0.45 -18.93
CA LYS A 70 -2.21 -0.53 -19.96
C LYS A 70 -1.21 -1.68 -19.88
N SER A 71 -1.63 -2.87 -20.29
CA SER A 71 -0.79 -4.07 -20.32
C SER A 71 -1.31 -5.06 -21.35
N ILE A 72 -0.39 -5.78 -21.99
CA ILE A 72 -0.71 -6.94 -22.85
C ILE A 72 -1.38 -8.07 -22.09
N TYR A 73 -1.27 -8.10 -20.76
CA TYR A 73 -1.88 -9.09 -19.90
C TYR A 73 -3.32 -8.79 -19.52
N GLN A 74 -3.87 -7.65 -19.94
CA GLN A 74 -5.30 -7.39 -19.80
C GLN A 74 -6.12 -8.27 -20.76
N SER A 75 -7.40 -8.43 -20.48
CA SER A 75 -8.33 -8.99 -21.48
C SER A 75 -8.31 -8.13 -22.74
N ALA A 76 -8.32 -8.74 -23.93
CA ALA A 76 -8.35 -8.04 -25.21
C ALA A 76 -9.59 -7.12 -25.37
N SER A 77 -10.64 -7.34 -24.60
CA SER A 77 -11.83 -6.48 -24.56
C SER A 77 -11.70 -5.28 -23.60
N SER A 78 -10.62 -5.20 -22.82
CA SER A 78 -10.39 -4.14 -21.84
C SER A 78 -9.87 -2.88 -22.53
N GLY A 79 -10.33 -1.71 -22.10
CA GLY A 79 -9.73 -0.43 -22.50
C GLY A 79 -8.30 -0.24 -21.99
N LEU A 80 -7.86 -1.09 -21.06
CA LEU A 80 -6.48 -1.15 -20.57
C LEU A 80 -5.62 -2.16 -21.34
N TYR A 81 -6.14 -2.80 -22.39
CA TYR A 81 -5.34 -3.64 -23.25
C TYR A 81 -4.40 -2.81 -24.13
N GLU A 82 -3.15 -3.22 -24.24
CA GLU A 82 -2.19 -2.70 -25.21
C GLU A 82 -1.25 -3.82 -25.63
N ASP A 83 -1.06 -4.01 -26.93
CA ASP A 83 -0.05 -4.93 -27.44
C ASP A 83 1.35 -4.46 -27.02
N PHE A 84 2.20 -5.41 -26.63
CA PHE A 84 3.59 -5.18 -26.28
C PHE A 84 4.48 -6.24 -26.92
N SER A 85 5.60 -5.82 -27.50
CA SER A 85 6.57 -6.69 -28.15
C SER A 85 7.93 -6.00 -28.21
N GLY A 86 8.99 -6.73 -28.56
CA GLY A 86 10.35 -6.21 -28.63
C GLY A 86 11.13 -6.49 -27.35
N SER A 87 11.92 -5.53 -26.88
CA SER A 87 12.77 -5.72 -25.70
C SER A 87 12.03 -5.38 -24.40
N THR A 88 12.29 -6.14 -23.35
CA THR A 88 11.82 -5.90 -21.98
C THR A 88 13.03 -5.70 -21.03
N PHE A 89 12.80 -5.78 -19.71
CA PHE A 89 13.80 -5.64 -18.66
C PHE A 89 15.11 -6.38 -18.99
N GLY A 90 16.25 -5.78 -18.65
CA GLY A 90 17.58 -6.35 -18.96
C GLY A 90 17.91 -6.47 -20.45
N GLY A 91 17.10 -5.91 -21.35
CA GLY A 91 17.30 -6.00 -22.80
C GLY A 91 16.90 -7.34 -23.41
N TYR A 92 16.27 -8.24 -22.64
CA TYR A 92 15.77 -9.52 -23.14
C TYR A 92 14.64 -9.30 -24.15
N GLN A 93 14.46 -10.24 -25.07
CA GLN A 93 13.28 -10.25 -25.93
C GLN A 93 12.05 -10.65 -25.11
N PHE A 94 10.98 -9.87 -25.23
CA PHE A 94 9.74 -10.10 -24.54
C PHE A 94 9.07 -11.39 -25.03
N ILE A 95 8.70 -12.24 -24.08
CA ILE A 95 7.95 -13.47 -24.29
C ILE A 95 6.79 -13.46 -23.30
N LYS A 96 5.59 -13.17 -23.82
CA LYS A 96 4.36 -13.16 -23.02
C LYS A 96 4.13 -14.53 -22.38
N ASN A 97 3.86 -14.54 -21.07
CA ASN A 97 3.39 -15.75 -20.38
C ASN A 97 1.89 -16.00 -20.69
N PRO A 98 1.34 -17.21 -20.44
CA PRO A 98 -0.03 -17.52 -20.82
C PRO A 98 -1.10 -16.97 -19.86
N ASN A 99 -0.71 -16.22 -18.84
CA ASN A 99 -1.62 -15.75 -17.80
C ASN A 99 -2.32 -14.44 -18.23
N THR A 100 -3.37 -14.07 -17.49
CA THR A 100 -4.15 -12.84 -17.69
C THR A 100 -4.36 -12.18 -16.33
N ILE A 101 -4.31 -10.85 -16.29
CA ILE A 101 -4.56 -10.07 -15.07
C ILE A 101 -5.99 -10.33 -14.57
N ALA A 102 -6.11 -10.58 -13.27
CA ALA A 102 -7.39 -10.74 -12.58
C ALA A 102 -7.40 -9.94 -11.29
N THR A 103 -8.57 -9.38 -10.96
CA THR A 103 -8.85 -8.75 -9.66
C THR A 103 -8.59 -9.73 -8.51
N GLN A 104 -7.91 -9.23 -7.48
CA GLN A 104 -7.62 -9.95 -6.24
C GLN A 104 -8.40 -9.31 -5.07
N SER A 105 -8.34 -9.93 -3.89
CA SER A 105 -8.90 -9.41 -2.63
C SER A 105 -7.81 -9.29 -1.57
N LEU A 106 -6.76 -8.51 -1.87
CA LEU A 106 -5.58 -8.46 -1.02
C LEU A 106 -5.80 -7.57 0.19
N THR A 107 -5.36 -8.05 1.36
CA THR A 107 -5.31 -7.29 2.60
C THR A 107 -3.90 -7.36 3.16
N PHE A 108 -3.22 -6.23 3.20
CA PHE A 108 -1.93 -6.05 3.84
C PHE A 108 -2.15 -5.44 5.22
N LYS A 109 -1.54 -6.01 6.25
CA LYS A 109 -1.49 -5.45 7.59
C LYS A 109 -0.02 -5.20 7.92
N ILE A 110 0.40 -3.93 7.95
CA ILE A 110 1.81 -3.54 8.11
C ILE A 110 1.97 -2.62 9.33
N PRO A 111 3.08 -2.69 10.08
CA PRO A 111 3.30 -1.82 11.24
C PRO A 111 3.29 -0.34 10.85
N ILE A 112 2.62 0.49 11.66
CA ILE A 112 2.63 1.95 11.49
C ILE A 112 4.01 2.54 11.86
N GLU A 113 4.59 2.01 12.92
CA GLU A 113 5.95 2.35 13.38
C GLU A 113 6.87 1.14 13.12
N PRO A 114 7.51 1.06 11.94
CA PRO A 114 8.39 -0.04 11.63
C PRO A 114 9.61 -0.03 12.55
N LYS A 115 9.98 -1.22 13.05
CA LYS A 115 11.11 -1.42 13.97
C LYS A 115 12.00 -2.53 13.43
N VAL A 116 13.32 -2.29 13.49
CA VAL A 116 14.32 -3.31 13.17
C VAL A 116 14.03 -4.58 13.96
N ALA A 117 14.05 -5.71 13.28
CA ALA A 117 13.86 -7.00 13.94
C ALA A 117 15.13 -7.42 14.69
N SER A 118 14.96 -8.06 15.84
CA SER A 118 16.09 -8.76 16.50
C SER A 118 16.49 -10.04 15.75
N SER A 119 15.59 -10.57 14.93
CA SER A 119 15.78 -11.70 14.02
C SER A 119 15.03 -11.43 12.74
N HIS A 120 15.76 -11.26 11.63
CA HIS A 120 15.20 -10.94 10.33
C HIS A 120 14.55 -12.16 9.69
N ALA A 121 13.28 -12.03 9.30
CA ALA A 121 12.54 -13.10 8.64
C ALA A 121 12.80 -13.09 7.14
N ALA A 122 13.00 -14.25 6.53
CA ALA A 122 13.04 -14.37 5.09
C ALA A 122 11.70 -13.94 4.47
N THR A 123 11.74 -13.30 3.31
CA THR A 123 10.52 -13.00 2.55
C THR A 123 9.83 -14.28 2.08
N PRO A 124 8.48 -14.34 2.09
CA PRO A 124 7.77 -15.43 1.45
C PRO A 124 7.90 -15.38 -0.08
N LEU A 125 7.57 -16.48 -0.75
CA LEU A 125 7.23 -16.43 -2.17
C LEU A 125 5.83 -15.83 -2.31
N GLY A 126 5.71 -14.77 -3.11
CA GLY A 126 4.46 -14.01 -3.25
C GLY A 126 4.63 -12.56 -2.84
N ALA A 127 3.53 -11.94 -2.43
CA ALA A 127 3.51 -10.54 -2.03
C ALA A 127 4.34 -10.31 -0.75
N ILE A 128 5.32 -9.43 -0.85
CA ILE A 128 6.19 -8.97 0.25
C ILE A 128 5.92 -7.51 0.63
N GLY A 129 5.06 -6.83 -0.12
CA GLY A 129 4.74 -5.43 0.04
C GLY A 129 3.67 -4.96 -0.94
N VAL A 130 3.34 -3.68 -0.88
CA VAL A 130 2.33 -3.04 -1.72
C VAL A 130 2.88 -1.73 -2.29
N ALA A 131 2.77 -1.58 -3.61
CA ALA A 131 3.14 -0.37 -4.34
C ALA A 131 2.06 0.71 -4.22
N LEU A 132 2.37 1.97 -4.57
CA LEU A 132 1.41 3.08 -4.47
C LEU A 132 0.13 2.86 -5.30
N ASN A 133 0.22 2.16 -6.43
CA ASN A 133 -0.93 1.77 -7.23
C ASN A 133 -1.64 0.49 -6.75
N GLY A 134 -1.33 -0.01 -5.55
CA GLY A 134 -1.97 -1.19 -4.97
C GLY A 134 -1.48 -2.52 -5.53
N VAL A 135 -0.58 -2.50 -6.51
CA VAL A 135 0.03 -3.72 -7.05
C VAL A 135 1.03 -4.29 -6.03
N PRO A 136 1.04 -5.61 -5.78
CA PRO A 136 2.03 -6.24 -4.92
C PRO A 136 3.46 -6.10 -5.40
N PHE A 137 4.37 -5.91 -4.44
CA PHE A 137 5.79 -6.19 -4.63
C PHE A 137 6.07 -7.66 -4.34
N TYR A 138 6.88 -8.29 -5.17
CA TYR A 138 7.43 -9.65 -4.98
C TYR A 138 8.94 -9.56 -4.78
N ASN A 139 9.52 -10.62 -4.21
CA ASN A 139 10.97 -10.72 -4.01
C ASN A 139 11.71 -11.12 -5.29
N GLN A 140 13.04 -11.28 -5.21
CA GLN A 140 13.93 -11.57 -6.33
C GLN A 140 13.86 -13.02 -6.87
N TYR A 141 12.85 -13.80 -6.49
CA TYR A 141 12.77 -15.21 -6.84
C TYR A 141 11.52 -15.53 -7.66
N ALA A 142 11.72 -16.31 -8.73
CA ALA A 142 10.64 -16.90 -9.54
C ALA A 142 9.97 -18.10 -8.86
N GLY A 143 10.56 -18.60 -7.77
CA GLY A 143 10.15 -19.79 -7.06
C GLY A 143 11.19 -20.18 -6.02
N PRO A 144 11.01 -21.29 -5.29
CA PRO A 144 11.94 -21.69 -4.24
C PRO A 144 13.37 -21.86 -4.77
N ASN A 145 14.28 -20.96 -4.36
CA ASN A 145 15.67 -20.90 -4.84
C ASN A 145 15.79 -20.80 -6.38
N GLN A 146 14.84 -20.17 -7.06
CA GLN A 146 14.87 -19.97 -8.51
C GLN A 146 15.06 -18.48 -8.82
N PRO A 147 16.14 -18.09 -9.51
CA PRO A 147 16.34 -16.70 -9.91
C PRO A 147 15.35 -16.29 -11.00
N LEU A 148 15.15 -14.97 -11.17
CA LEU A 148 14.21 -14.39 -12.15
C LEU A 148 14.63 -14.55 -13.62
N THR A 149 15.77 -15.18 -13.93
CA THR A 149 16.41 -15.18 -15.26
C THR A 149 15.46 -15.45 -16.43
N ASN A 150 14.48 -16.34 -16.26
CA ASN A 150 13.51 -16.63 -17.32
C ASN A 150 12.21 -15.82 -17.19
N GLU A 151 11.88 -15.38 -15.98
CA GLU A 151 10.64 -14.68 -15.68
C GLU A 151 10.67 -13.23 -16.18
N VAL A 152 11.85 -12.59 -16.14
CA VAL A 152 12.06 -11.23 -16.65
C VAL A 152 11.67 -11.04 -18.11
N MET A 153 11.74 -12.10 -18.92
CA MET A 153 11.31 -12.05 -20.33
C MET A 153 9.80 -11.80 -20.46
N SER A 154 9.02 -12.08 -19.42
CA SER A 154 7.57 -11.94 -19.42
C SER A 154 7.08 -10.62 -18.84
N PHE A 155 7.99 -9.74 -18.43
CA PHE A 155 7.64 -8.42 -17.91
C PHE A 155 7.10 -7.52 -19.03
N ASP A 156 5.95 -6.88 -18.80
CA ASP A 156 5.32 -6.00 -19.78
C ASP A 156 6.03 -4.64 -19.93
N GLN A 157 5.43 -3.69 -20.66
CA GLN A 157 6.05 -2.38 -20.90
C GLN A 157 6.36 -1.57 -19.63
N TYR A 158 5.77 -1.94 -18.49
CA TYR A 158 5.99 -1.30 -17.18
C TYR A 158 6.62 -2.22 -16.15
N TRP A 159 7.23 -3.31 -16.64
CA TRP A 159 8.03 -4.27 -15.89
C TRP A 159 7.33 -5.03 -14.77
N GLY A 160 6.01 -5.21 -14.89
CA GLY A 160 5.29 -6.20 -14.10
C GLY A 160 4.71 -7.28 -14.99
N HIS A 161 4.13 -8.29 -14.35
CA HIS A 161 3.44 -9.37 -15.04
C HIS A 161 2.54 -10.15 -14.07
N PRO A 162 1.57 -10.95 -14.57
CA PRO A 162 0.74 -11.80 -13.73
C PRO A 162 1.31 -13.21 -13.56
N GLN A 163 1.14 -13.77 -12.35
CA GLN A 163 1.25 -15.21 -12.12
C GLN A 163 -0.06 -15.96 -12.47
N GLN A 164 -0.07 -17.29 -12.30
CA GLN A 164 -1.13 -18.21 -12.76
C GLN A 164 -2.56 -17.88 -12.29
N SER A 165 -2.74 -17.30 -11.11
CA SER A 165 -4.05 -16.84 -10.61
C SER A 165 -4.37 -15.37 -10.94
N GLY A 166 -3.59 -14.76 -11.85
CA GLY A 166 -3.83 -13.44 -12.41
C GLY A 166 -3.39 -12.26 -11.54
N GLN A 167 -2.74 -12.49 -10.39
CA GLN A 167 -2.14 -11.42 -9.61
C GLN A 167 -0.95 -10.83 -10.36
N TYR A 168 -1.15 -9.62 -10.86
CA TYR A 168 -0.08 -8.79 -11.40
C TYR A 168 0.81 -8.31 -10.26
N HIS A 169 2.12 -8.24 -10.47
CA HIS A 169 3.08 -7.84 -9.45
C HIS A 169 4.37 -7.28 -10.06
N TYR A 170 5.16 -6.61 -9.24
CA TYR A 170 6.48 -6.10 -9.59
C TYR A 170 7.58 -6.84 -8.82
N HIS A 171 8.61 -7.27 -9.53
CA HIS A 171 9.88 -7.73 -8.95
C HIS A 171 10.97 -6.65 -9.01
N VAL A 172 10.85 -5.74 -9.97
CA VAL A 172 11.82 -4.71 -10.32
C VAL A 172 11.12 -3.35 -10.41
N GLU A 173 11.81 -2.32 -10.89
CA GLU A 173 11.29 -0.95 -11.03
C GLU A 173 9.91 -0.91 -11.72
N PRO A 174 8.84 -0.47 -11.01
CA PRO A 174 7.54 -0.21 -11.61
C PRO A 174 7.63 1.04 -12.49
N LEU A 175 7.98 0.87 -13.77
CA LEU A 175 8.26 2.02 -14.66
C LEU A 175 7.08 2.99 -14.76
N TYR A 176 5.84 2.52 -14.66
CA TYR A 176 4.69 3.42 -14.69
C TYR A 176 4.70 4.38 -13.50
N LEU A 177 5.08 3.90 -12.31
CA LEU A 177 5.20 4.75 -11.13
C LEU A 177 6.35 5.76 -11.31
N THR A 178 7.53 5.30 -11.75
CA THR A 178 8.71 6.16 -11.81
C THR A 178 8.75 7.11 -13.00
N GLN A 179 8.08 6.80 -14.11
CA GLN A 179 8.10 7.60 -15.34
C GLN A 179 6.82 8.38 -15.58
N VAL A 180 5.66 7.93 -15.07
CA VAL A 180 4.36 8.56 -15.38
C VAL A 180 3.70 9.17 -14.15
N LYS A 181 3.75 8.51 -12.99
CA LYS A 181 2.96 8.90 -11.81
C LYS A 181 3.75 9.71 -10.79
N ALA A 182 5.04 9.48 -10.70
CA ALA A 182 5.92 10.09 -9.72
C ALA A 182 7.29 10.38 -10.35
N SER A 183 8.38 9.94 -9.71
CA SER A 183 9.74 10.08 -10.19
C SER A 183 10.58 8.88 -9.78
N ARG A 184 11.80 8.78 -10.31
CA ARG A 184 12.78 7.74 -9.94
C ARG A 184 13.29 7.89 -8.50
N SER A 185 13.10 9.03 -7.84
CA SER A 185 13.43 9.23 -6.41
C SER A 185 12.22 9.22 -5.47
N ALA A 186 11.04 8.89 -5.99
CA ALA A 186 9.83 8.92 -5.19
C ALA A 186 9.69 7.68 -4.29
N LEU A 187 8.91 7.83 -3.23
CA LEU A 187 8.28 6.71 -2.53
C LEU A 187 7.45 5.89 -3.54
N LEU A 188 7.68 4.59 -3.59
CA LEU A 188 6.98 3.65 -4.48
C LEU A 188 6.04 2.70 -3.74
N GLY A 189 6.17 2.58 -2.42
CA GLY A 189 5.28 1.80 -1.57
C GLY A 189 5.94 1.34 -0.29
N PHE A 190 5.50 0.21 0.25
CA PHE A 190 5.96 -0.30 1.54
C PHE A 190 6.11 -1.82 1.50
N LEU A 191 7.11 -2.34 2.20
CA LEU A 191 7.18 -3.78 2.50
C LEU A 191 6.33 -4.14 3.72
N LEU A 192 6.12 -5.44 3.94
CA LEU A 192 5.28 -5.95 5.02
C LEU A 192 5.76 -5.56 6.42
N ASP A 193 7.03 -5.24 6.59
CA ASP A 193 7.61 -4.73 7.83
C ASP A 193 7.36 -3.25 8.09
N GLY A 194 6.66 -2.56 7.18
CA GLY A 194 6.24 -1.16 7.30
C GLY A 194 7.30 -0.16 6.83
N PHE A 195 8.51 -0.60 6.47
CA PHE A 195 9.52 0.30 5.93
C PHE A 195 9.20 0.68 4.47
N PRO A 196 9.42 1.95 4.10
CA PRO A 196 9.13 2.45 2.76
C PRO A 196 10.12 1.90 1.72
N VAL A 197 9.65 1.85 0.48
CA VAL A 197 10.41 1.48 -0.72
C VAL A 197 10.52 2.71 -1.61
N TYR A 198 11.72 3.12 -1.98
CA TYR A 198 11.98 4.20 -2.92
C TYR A 198 12.45 3.68 -4.27
N GLY A 199 12.36 4.53 -5.30
CA GLY A 199 12.87 4.22 -6.63
C GLY A 199 14.40 4.17 -6.72
N PRO A 200 14.94 4.01 -7.93
CA PRO A 200 16.37 3.77 -8.17
C PRO A 200 17.26 5.01 -8.04
N GLU A 201 16.68 6.17 -7.74
CA GLU A 201 17.45 7.39 -7.57
C GLU A 201 17.26 7.99 -6.18
N GLU A 202 18.31 8.65 -5.70
CA GLU A 202 18.30 9.41 -4.47
C GLU A 202 19.19 10.63 -4.67
N ASN A 203 18.73 11.79 -4.19
CA ASN A 203 19.48 13.05 -4.30
C ASN A 203 19.92 13.38 -5.75
N GLY A 204 19.14 12.93 -6.74
CA GLY A 204 19.41 13.15 -8.17
C GLY A 204 20.50 12.24 -8.76
N ALA A 205 20.90 11.17 -8.06
CA ALA A 205 21.84 10.17 -8.54
C ALA A 205 21.26 8.76 -8.40
N GLU A 206 21.72 7.84 -9.24
CA GLU A 206 21.34 6.43 -9.16
C GLU A 206 21.93 5.77 -7.91
N VAL A 207 21.11 4.97 -7.22
CA VAL A 207 21.52 4.22 -6.03
C VAL A 207 22.15 2.90 -6.46
N SER A 208 23.43 2.71 -6.11
CA SER A 208 24.16 1.48 -6.37
C SER A 208 23.98 0.48 -5.22
N ASN A 209 23.96 -0.82 -5.53
CA ASN A 209 23.90 -1.89 -4.53
C ASN A 209 25.03 -1.80 -3.48
N ASP A 210 26.21 -1.28 -3.85
CA ASP A 210 27.35 -1.13 -2.92
C ASP A 210 27.09 -0.06 -1.84
N ALA A 211 26.08 0.81 -2.02
CA ALA A 211 25.65 1.77 -1.03
C ALA A 211 24.56 1.21 -0.08
N LEU A 212 24.01 0.04 -0.39
CA LEU A 212 22.92 -0.59 0.35
C LEU A 212 23.43 -1.71 1.27
N ASP A 213 22.68 -1.98 2.33
CA ASP A 213 22.97 -3.08 3.22
C ASP A 213 22.50 -4.44 2.66
N ALA A 214 22.69 -5.50 3.45
CA ALA A 214 22.33 -6.86 3.06
C ALA A 214 20.82 -7.10 2.85
N TYR A 215 19.95 -6.19 3.30
CA TYR A 215 18.50 -6.23 3.12
C TYR A 215 18.04 -5.34 1.96
N HIS A 216 18.98 -4.68 1.28
CA HIS A 216 18.76 -3.82 0.12
C HIS A 216 18.18 -2.44 0.49
N GLY A 217 18.61 -1.89 1.62
CA GLY A 217 18.23 -0.56 2.06
C GLY A 217 19.33 0.15 2.85
N HIS A 218 19.00 1.34 3.34
CA HIS A 218 19.87 2.17 4.17
C HIS A 218 19.04 3.17 4.99
N SER A 219 19.67 4.05 5.77
CA SER A 219 18.96 4.99 6.67
C SER A 219 19.47 6.42 6.55
N HIS A 220 18.57 7.34 6.20
CA HIS A 220 18.73 8.80 6.34
C HIS A 220 17.38 9.49 6.11
N ALA A 221 17.38 10.83 6.15
CA ALA A 221 16.22 11.66 5.87
C ALA A 221 15.76 11.54 4.41
N THR A 222 14.46 11.44 4.21
CA THR A 222 13.82 11.48 2.88
C THR A 222 12.77 12.60 2.84
N ALA A 223 12.18 12.85 1.67
CA ALA A 223 11.09 13.83 1.55
C ALA A 223 9.86 13.45 2.40
N ASP A 224 9.59 12.15 2.55
CA ASP A 224 8.47 11.63 3.34
C ASP A 224 8.80 11.44 4.82
N TYR A 225 10.08 11.27 5.15
CA TYR A 225 10.59 11.05 6.50
C TYR A 225 11.77 12.00 6.79
N PRO A 226 11.49 13.29 7.08
CA PRO A 226 12.54 14.30 7.25
C PRO A 226 13.44 14.06 8.48
N GLU A 227 12.95 13.33 9.48
CA GLU A 227 13.74 12.91 10.66
C GLU A 227 14.61 11.67 10.40
N GLY A 228 14.49 11.07 9.23
CA GLY A 228 15.18 9.86 8.85
C GLY A 228 14.43 8.57 9.17
N ILE A 229 14.58 7.60 8.27
CA ILE A 229 14.06 6.24 8.44
C ILE A 229 14.93 5.27 7.66
N TYR A 230 14.99 4.01 8.12
CA TYR A 230 15.45 2.94 7.24
C TYR A 230 14.47 2.79 6.06
N HIS A 231 14.99 2.58 4.86
CA HIS A 231 14.17 2.39 3.67
C HIS A 231 14.89 1.53 2.64
N TYR A 232 14.09 0.79 1.87
CA TYR A 232 14.56 -0.01 0.76
C TYR A 232 14.67 0.83 -0.50
N HIS A 233 15.58 0.45 -1.39
CA HIS A 233 15.64 1.00 -2.74
C HIS A 233 15.34 -0.07 -3.76
N ILE A 234 14.60 0.30 -4.80
CA ILE A 234 14.66 -0.48 -6.04
C ILE A 234 15.95 -0.15 -6.77
N THR A 235 16.66 -1.13 -7.32
CA THR A 235 17.84 -0.92 -8.17
C THR A 235 17.76 -1.74 -9.47
N ASP A 236 18.68 -1.50 -10.40
CA ASP A 236 18.74 -2.17 -11.71
C ASP A 236 19.44 -3.55 -11.67
N ALA A 237 19.97 -3.95 -10.51
CA ALA A 237 20.73 -5.17 -10.30
C ALA A 237 20.21 -6.00 -9.12
N ASP A 238 20.36 -7.32 -9.20
CA ASP A 238 19.97 -8.26 -8.14
C ASP A 238 20.52 -7.81 -6.78
N PRO A 239 19.69 -7.80 -5.72
CA PRO A 239 18.35 -8.39 -5.61
C PRO A 239 17.17 -7.48 -5.99
N TYR A 240 17.42 -6.37 -6.68
CA TYR A 240 16.45 -5.39 -7.20
C TYR A 240 15.61 -4.65 -6.16
N LEU A 241 15.05 -5.29 -5.14
CA LEU A 241 14.18 -4.66 -4.14
C LEU A 241 14.46 -5.14 -2.72
N ASN A 242 14.62 -6.46 -2.50
CA ASN A 242 14.79 -7.01 -1.16
C ASN A 242 15.90 -8.07 -1.15
N GLY A 243 16.88 -7.89 -0.29
CA GLY A 243 18.01 -8.82 -0.16
C GLY A 243 17.71 -9.99 0.76
N SER A 244 18.30 -9.97 1.95
CA SER A 244 18.33 -11.08 2.91
C SER A 244 17.07 -11.21 3.78
N GLY A 245 15.91 -10.78 3.29
CA GLY A 245 14.63 -10.79 4.03
C GLY A 245 14.20 -9.41 4.54
N PHE A 246 13.21 -9.39 5.42
CA PHE A 246 12.72 -8.15 6.03
C PHE A 246 13.72 -7.59 7.05
N TYR A 247 14.04 -6.30 6.93
CA TYR A 247 14.79 -5.55 7.92
C TYR A 247 14.00 -5.39 9.23
N GLY A 248 12.70 -5.14 9.14
CA GLY A 248 11.82 -5.00 10.29
C GLY A 248 11.05 -6.26 10.68
N THR A 249 10.21 -6.11 11.71
CA THR A 249 9.23 -7.14 12.06
C THR A 249 8.07 -7.10 11.07
N ALA A 250 7.99 -8.11 10.21
CA ALA A 250 6.95 -8.20 9.19
C ALA A 250 5.55 -8.35 9.79
N GLY A 251 4.60 -7.63 9.20
CA GLY A 251 3.18 -7.88 9.34
C GLY A 251 2.71 -9.04 8.45
N THR A 252 1.53 -8.93 7.87
CA THR A 252 0.88 -10.04 7.13
C THR A 252 0.25 -9.59 5.83
N VAL A 253 0.13 -10.51 4.88
CA VAL A 253 -0.73 -10.37 3.70
C VAL A 253 -1.70 -11.56 3.64
N SER A 254 -2.96 -11.31 3.27
CA SER A 254 -3.97 -12.33 2.99
C SER A 254 -4.70 -12.03 1.68
N ARG A 255 -5.31 -13.06 1.09
CA ARG A 255 -6.06 -13.04 -0.16
C ARG A 255 -7.39 -13.77 -0.03
#